data_AF-Q49033-F1
#
_entry.id   AF-Q49033-F1
#
_cell.length_a   1.000
_cell.length_b   1.000
_cell.length_c   1.000
_cell.angle_alpha   90.00
_cell.angle_beta   90.00
_cell.angle_gamma   90.00
#
_symmetry.space_group_name_H-M   'P 1'
#
loop_
_entity.id
_entity.type
_entity.pdbx_description
1 polymer ?
#
loop_
_entity_poly.entity_id
_entity_poly.type
_entity_poly.pdbx_seq_one_letter_code
_entity_poly.pdbx_strand_id
1 'polypeptide(L)' 'NVTFAYSDKPDNIILPNFNLVLEQGKSYAFVGQTGVGKSTISKLLLRFYDQLRWSFN' A
#
# COMPACT_ATOMS: atom_id res chain seq x y z
N ASN A 1 2.96 10.16 -0.23
CA ASN A 1 3.27 8.97 -1.04
C ASN A 1 3.87 7.88 -0.17
N VAL A 2 3.54 6.62 -0.40
CA VAL A 2 3.96 5.44 0.38
C VAL A 2 4.78 4.51 -0.50
N THR A 3 5.97 4.12 -0.03
CA THR A 3 6.71 2.99 -0.59
C THR A 3 6.68 1.85 0.41
N PHE A 4 6.23 0.66 -0.01
CA PHE A 4 6.03 -0.47 0.90
C PHE A 4 6.60 -1.78 0.37
N ALA A 5 7.31 -2.48 1.25
CA ALA A 5 7.72 -3.88 1.14
C ALA A 5 7.37 -4.57 2.47
N TYR A 6 7.10 -5.88 2.44
CA TYR A 6 6.93 -6.65 3.67
C TYR A 6 8.28 -6.87 4.35
N SER A 7 8.33 -6.85 5.69
CA SER A 7 9.59 -6.95 6.46
C SER A 7 10.39 -8.22 6.20
N ASP A 8 9.72 -9.32 5.85
CA ASP A 8 10.35 -10.61 5.51
C ASP A 8 10.98 -10.61 4.11
N LYS A 9 10.64 -9.64 3.27
CA LYS A 9 11.15 -9.49 1.89
C LYS A 9 11.37 -8.01 1.54
N PRO A 10 12.33 -7.32 2.20
CA PRO A 10 12.52 -5.88 2.09
C PRO A 10 12.91 -5.41 0.68
N ASP A 11 13.56 -6.27 -0.11
CA ASP A 11 13.97 -5.97 -1.49
C ASP A 11 12.81 -6.07 -2.50
N ASN A 12 11.68 -6.67 -2.11
CA ASN A 12 10.51 -6.82 -2.96
C ASN A 12 9.50 -5.69 -2.71
N ILE A 13 9.69 -4.57 -3.40
CA ILE A 13 8.78 -3.42 -3.31
C ILE A 13 7.43 -3.77 -3.92
N ILE A 14 6.39 -3.81 -3.08
CA ILE A 14 5.02 -4.13 -3.49
C ILE A 14 4.28 -2.88 -3.99
N LEU A 15 4.49 -1.75 -3.32
CA LEU A 15 3.86 -0.47 -3.68
C LEU A 15 4.98 0.56 -3.89
N PRO A 16 5.41 0.86 -5.13
CA PRO A 16 6.43 1.87 -5.41
C PRO A 16 5.80 3.26 -5.49
N ASN A 17 6.12 4.15 -4.55
CA ASN A 17 5.65 5.55 -4.52
C ASN A 17 4.13 5.70 -4.71
N PHE A 18 3.35 4.86 -4.04
CA PHE A 18 1.90 4.80 -4.14
C PHE A 18 1.23 6.01 -3.47
N ASN A 19 0.23 6.58 -4.13
CA ASN A 19 -0.58 7.65 -3.59
C ASN A 19 -2.06 7.37 -3.86
N LEU A 20 -2.92 7.57 -2.85
CA LEU A 20 -4.34 7.31 -2.95
C LEU A 20 -5.10 8.35 -2.15
N VAL A 21 -6.12 8.95 -2.77
CA VAL A 21 -7.07 9.85 -2.13
C VAL A 21 -8.45 9.21 -2.25
N LEU A 22 -9.12 9.00 -1.12
CA LEU A 22 -10.46 8.46 -1.05
C LEU A 22 -11.38 9.54 -0.49
N GLU A 23 -12.51 9.75 -1.16
CA GLU A 23 -13.50 10.73 -0.73
C GLU A 23 -14.57 10.06 0.15
N GLN A 24 -15.10 10.84 1.10
CA GLN A 24 -16.17 10.38 1.97
C GLN A 24 -17.43 10.02 1.16
N GLY A 25 -18.11 8.94 1.55
CA GLY A 25 -19.37 8.51 0.93
C GLY A 25 -19.23 7.81 -0.41
N LYS A 26 -18.01 7.58 -0.91
CA LYS A 26 -17.76 6.83 -2.16
C LYS A 26 -17.34 5.39 -1.89
N SER A 27 -17.67 4.51 -2.83
CA SER A 27 -17.20 3.12 -2.87
C SER A 27 -16.12 2.95 -3.92
N TYR A 28 -15.09 2.17 -3.62
CA TYR A 28 -13.94 1.95 -4.48
C TYR A 28 -13.64 0.46 -4.64
N ALA A 29 -13.16 0.06 -5.81
CA ALA A 29 -12.71 -1.29 -6.10
C ALA A 29 -11.27 -1.29 -6.59
N PHE A 30 -10.42 -2.14 -6.01
CA PHE A 30 -9.06 -2.36 -6.49
C PHE A 30 -9.05 -3.53 -7.48
N VAL A 31 -8.65 -3.26 -8.72
CA VAL A 31 -8.60 -4.24 -9.81
C VAL A 31 -7.18 -4.37 -10.37
N GLY A 32 -6.86 -5.55 -10.90
CA GLY A 32 -5.54 -5.84 -11.46
C GLY A 32 -5.12 -7.29 -11.28
N GLN A 33 -3.98 -7.65 -11.86
CA GLN A 33 -3.45 -9.02 -11.85
C GLN A 33 -3.14 -9.53 -10.43
N THR A 34 -3.12 -10.85 -10.26
CA THR A 34 -2.69 -11.48 -9.00
C THR A 34 -1.27 -11.05 -8.64
N GLY A 35 -1.02 -10.77 -7.35
CA GLY A 35 0.30 -10.36 -6.87
C GLY A 35 0.63 -8.86 -6.95
N VAL A 36 -0.15 -8.05 -7.68
CA VAL A 36 0.15 -6.61 -7.88
C VAL A 36 -0.03 -5.71 -6.64
N GLY A 37 -0.36 -6.28 -5.46
CA GLY A 37 -0.45 -5.52 -4.21
C GLY A 37 -1.85 -5.05 -3.79
N LYS A 38 -2.93 -5.48 -4.46
CA LYS A 38 -4.33 -5.14 -4.08
C LYS A 38 -4.64 -5.38 -2.61
N SER A 39 -4.39 -6.60 -2.12
CA SER A 39 -4.62 -6.95 -0.71
C SER A 39 -3.69 -6.19 0.24
N THR A 40 -2.51 -5.80 -0.22
CA THR A 40 -1.58 -4.97 0.56
C THR A 40 -2.15 -3.57 0.79
N ILE A 41 -2.78 -2.96 -0.22
CA ILE A 41 -3.47 -1.67 -0.06
C ILE A 41 -4.55 -1.77 1.02
N SER A 42 -5.41 -2.79 0.96
CA SER A 42 -6.45 -3.00 1.97
C SER A 42 -5.86 -3.18 3.38
N LYS A 43 -4.76 -3.94 3.51
CA LYS A 43 -4.09 -4.16 4.79
C LYS A 43 -3.48 -2.87 5.37
N LEU A 44 -2.94 -1.99 4.52
CA LEU A 44 -2.40 -0.70 4.95
C LEU A 44 -3.51 0.28 5.35
N LEU A 45 -4.62 0.31 4.61
CA LEU A 45 -5.80 1.12 4.96
C LEU A 45 -6.38 0.72 6.33
N LEU A 46 -6.35 -0.58 6.65
CA LEU A 46 -6.81 -1.13 7.92
C LEU A 46 -5.75 -1.13 9.03
N ARG A 47 -4.56 -0.54 8.78
CA ARG A 47 -3.42 -0.49 9.73
C ARG A 47 -2.96 -1.86 10.26
N PHE A 48 -3.02 -2.92 9.44
CA PHE A 48 -2.37 -4.18 9.79
C PHE A 48 -0.84 -4.13 9.70
N TYR A 49 -0.32 -3.15 8.97
CA TYR A 49 1.10 -2.85 8.91
C TYR A 49 1.27 -1.33 9.02
N ASP A 50 2.21 -0.90 9.86
CA ASP A 50 2.66 0.48 9.85
C ASP A 50 3.64 0.72 8.71
N GLN A 51 3.73 1.98 8.28
CA GLN A 51 4.60 2.39 7.19
C GLN A 51 6.07 2.19 7.62
N LEU A 52 6.73 1.18 7.06
CA LEU A 52 8.07 0.76 7.51
C LEU A 52 9.22 1.71 7.18
N ARG A 53 8.96 2.90 6.63
CA ARG A 53 9.99 3.94 6.49
C ARG A 53 9.37 5.30 6.23
N TRP A 54 9.48 6.20 7.21
CA TRP A 54 9.41 7.63 6.96
C TRP A 54 10.71 8.02 6.24
N SER A 55 10.64 8.28 4.94
CA SER A 55 11.73 9.00 4.27
C SER A 55 11.59 10.46 4.65
N PHE A 56 12.41 10.95 5.57
CA PHE A 56 12.68 12.38 5.67
C PHE A 56 13.35 12.79 4.35
N ASN A 57 12.63 13.57 3.54
CA ASN A 57 13.22 14.56 2.66
C ASN A 57 12.63 15.91 3.10
#